data_AF-A0A946IUR2-F1
#
_entry.id   AF-A0A946IUR2-F1
#
_cell.length_a   1.000
_cell.length_b   1.000
_cell.length_c   1.000
_cell.angle_alpha   90.00
_cell.angle_beta   90.00
_cell.angle_gamma   90.00
#
_symmetry.space_group_name_H-M   'P 1'
#
loop_
_entity.id
_entity.type
_entity.pdbx_description
1 polymer ?
#
loop_
_entity_poly.entity_id
_entity_poly.type
_entity_poly.pdbx_seq_one_letter_code
_entity_poly.pdbx_strand_id
1 'polypeptide(L)' 'MMKDPVADFWGNIECALDESSFKYIIDELIGKVRAQLDDSSMTAQAIDKRESCTEIAAVAQKDGLEDFALALRFAND' A
#
# COMPACT_ATOMS: atom_id res chain seq x y z
N MET A 1 5.37 -3.31 19.22
CA MET A 1 4.18 -2.79 18.50
C MET A 1 4.42 -3.02 17.03
N MET A 2 3.48 -3.67 16.33
CA MET A 2 3.50 -3.68 14.86
C MET A 2 3.33 -2.21 14.43
N LYS A 3 4.26 -1.67 13.64
CA LYS A 3 4.09 -0.31 13.10
C LYS A 3 3.00 -0.34 12.05
N ASP A 4 2.11 0.66 12.10
CA ASP A 4 1.09 0.87 11.09
C ASP A 4 1.76 1.32 9.78
N PRO A 5 1.74 0.48 8.72
CA PRO A 5 2.38 0.81 7.46
C PRO A 5 1.82 2.06 6.79
N VAL A 6 0.53 2.34 6.99
CA VAL A 6 -0.14 3.49 6.38
C VAL A 6 0.25 4.77 7.11
N ALA A 7 0.38 4.75 8.43
CA ALA A 7 0.92 5.88 9.18
C ALA A 7 2.37 6.19 8.80
N ASP A 8 3.21 5.17 8.62
CA ASP A 8 4.59 5.32 8.13
C ASP A 8 4.60 5.95 6.72
N PHE A 9 3.69 5.53 5.83
CA PHE A 9 3.56 6.11 4.49
C PHE A 9 3.31 7.61 4.54
N TRP A 10 2.27 8.06 5.26
CA TRP A 10 1.92 9.49 5.34
C TRP A 10 3.03 10.34 5.97
N GLY A 11 3.76 9.79 6.96
CA GLY A 11 4.90 10.49 7.55
C GLY A 11 6.10 10.63 6.61
N ASN A 12 6.25 9.72 5.65
CA ASN A 12 7.39 9.70 4.72
C ASN A 12 7.11 10.46 3.42
N ILE A 13 5.85 10.59 2.97
CA ILE A 13 5.56 11.25 1.68
C ILE A 13 6.01 12.71 1.65
N GLU A 14 5.94 13.42 2.77
CA GLU A 14 6.34 14.84 2.87
C GLU A 14 7.84 15.04 2.62
N CYS A 15 8.63 13.97 2.81
CA CYS A 15 10.07 13.96 2.60
C CYS A 15 10.48 13.39 1.23
N ALA A 16 9.52 13.00 0.37
CA ALA A 16 9.83 12.50 -0.96
C ALA A 16 10.31 13.66 -1.85
N LEU A 17 11.61 13.69 -2.15
CA LEU A 17 12.25 14.78 -2.92
C LEU A 17 12.13 14.58 -4.44
N ASP A 18 11.86 13.36 -4.88
CA ASP A 18 11.77 12.98 -6.28
C ASP A 18 10.85 11.76 -6.50
N GLU A 19 10.56 11.47 -7.77
CA GLU A 19 9.71 10.35 -8.20
C GLU A 19 10.26 8.98 -7.75
N SER A 20 11.58 8.82 -7.68
CA SER A 20 12.21 7.56 -7.25
C SER A 20 11.98 7.30 -5.77
N SER A 21 12.10 8.35 -4.95
CA SER A 21 11.83 8.33 -3.51
C SER A 21 10.35 8.07 -3.24
N PHE A 22 9.46 8.68 -4.02
CA PHE A 22 8.03 8.43 -3.92
C PHE A 22 7.67 6.97 -4.26
N LYS A 23 8.22 6.45 -5.36
CA LYS A 23 8.05 5.04 -5.74
C LYS A 23 8.53 4.08 -4.65
N TYR A 24 9.69 4.38 -4.04
CA TYR A 24 10.23 3.58 -2.95
C TYR A 24 9.27 3.52 -1.74
N ILE A 25 8.67 4.66 -1.36
CA ILE A 25 7.72 4.74 -0.25
C ILE A 25 6.46 3.92 -0.53
N ILE A 26 5.97 3.92 -1.78
CA ILE A 26 4.82 3.09 -2.19
C ILE A 26 5.18 1.60 -2.15
N ASP A 27 6.32 1.22 -2.72
CA ASP A 27 6.77 -0.18 -2.73
C ASP A 27 6.99 -0.69 -1.29
N GLU A 28 7.50 0.17 -0.39
CA GLU A 28 7.64 -0.14 1.04
C GLU A 28 6.27 -0.34 1.72
N LEU A 29 5.32 0.56 1.48
CA LEU A 29 3.95 0.44 1.99
C LEU A 29 3.32 -0.90 1.56
N ILE A 30 3.37 -1.22 0.27
CA ILE A 30 2.80 -2.45 -0.29
C ILE A 30 3.46 -3.69 0.36
N GLY A 31 4.79 -3.69 0.46
CA GLY A 31 5.53 -4.81 1.06
C GLY A 31 5.20 -5.00 2.55
N LYS A 32 5.13 -3.90 3.31
CA LYS A 32 4.77 -3.95 4.74
C LYS A 32 3.34 -4.43 4.94
N VAL A 33 2.37 -3.93 4.17
CA VAL A 33 0.98 -4.39 4.28
C VAL A 33 0.88 -5.88 3.91
N ARG A 34 1.52 -6.31 2.82
CA ARG A 34 1.53 -7.72 2.43
C ARG A 34 2.05 -8.66 3.51
N ALA A 35 3.08 -8.25 4.24
CA ALA A 35 3.65 -9.02 5.34
C ALA A 35 2.71 -9.17 6.56
N GLN A 36 1.65 -8.35 6.64
CA GLN A 36 0.65 -8.40 7.71
C GLN A 36 -0.61 -9.17 7.32
N LEU A 37 -0.79 -9.45 6.03
CA LEU A 37 -1.97 -10.16 5.52
C LEU A 37 -1.75 -11.66 5.50
N ASP A 38 -2.80 -12.39 5.84
CA ASP A 38 -2.87 -13.83 5.58
C ASP A 38 -2.93 -14.10 4.07
N ASP A 39 -2.35 -15.20 3.62
CA ASP A 39 -2.29 -15.58 2.20
C ASP A 39 -3.69 -15.80 1.57
N SER A 40 -4.72 -16.02 2.39
CA SER A 40 -6.11 -16.12 1.93
C SER A 40 -6.74 -14.76 1.60
N SER A 41 -6.16 -13.62 2.01
CA SER A 41 -6.65 -12.29 1.67
C SER A 41 -6.61 -12.07 0.15
N MET A 42 -7.68 -11.49 -0.39
CA MET A 42 -7.71 -11.11 -1.81
C MET A 42 -6.66 -10.03 -2.09
N THR A 43 -6.46 -9.11 -1.14
CA THR A 43 -5.44 -8.06 -1.22
C THR A 43 -4.03 -8.64 -1.24
N ALA A 44 -3.74 -9.64 -0.41
CA ALA A 44 -2.46 -10.34 -0.46
C ALA A 44 -2.19 -10.95 -1.85
N GLN A 45 -3.20 -11.61 -2.43
CA GLN A 45 -3.10 -12.21 -3.75
C GLN A 45 -2.93 -11.17 -4.87
N ALA A 46 -3.61 -10.03 -4.79
CA ALA A 46 -3.47 -8.92 -5.74
C ALA A 46 -2.04 -8.36 -5.73
N ILE A 47 -1.46 -8.19 -4.54
CA ILE A 47 -0.07 -7.76 -4.36
C ILE A 47 0.90 -8.80 -4.94
N ASP A 48 0.71 -10.09 -4.64
CA ASP A 48 1.60 -11.16 -5.11
C ASP A 48 1.58 -11.31 -6.64
N LYS A 49 0.43 -11.04 -7.27
CA LYS A 49 0.28 -10.98 -8.72
C LYS A 49 0.87 -9.72 -9.36
N ARG A 50 1.35 -8.76 -8.54
CA ARG A 50 1.88 -7.46 -8.96
C ARG A 50 0.87 -6.69 -9.80
N GLU A 51 -0.38 -6.71 -9.38
CA GLU A 51 -1.42 -5.87 -9.98
C GLU A 51 -1.10 -4.38 -9.79
N SER A 52 -1.78 -3.51 -10.54
CA SER A 52 -1.57 -2.07 -10.42
C SER A 52 -2.05 -1.54 -9.07
N CYS A 53 -1.53 -0.39 -8.62
CA CYS A 53 -2.01 0.27 -7.39
C CYS A 53 -3.53 0.49 -7.41
N THR A 54 -4.12 0.83 -8.58
CA THR A 54 -5.57 0.97 -8.75
C THR A 54 -6.33 -0.32 -8.43
N GLU A 55 -5.88 -1.45 -8.98
CA GLU A 55 -6.52 -2.75 -8.74
C GLU A 55 -6.33 -3.22 -7.30
N ILE A 56 -5.11 -3.08 -6.76
CA ILE A 56 -4.83 -3.40 -5.36
C ILE A 56 -5.71 -2.54 -4.44
N ALA A 57 -5.87 -1.24 -4.71
CA ALA A 57 -6.74 -0.37 -3.92
C ALA A 57 -8.23 -0.77 -3.99
N ALA A 58 -8.70 -1.22 -5.16
CA ALA A 58 -10.07 -1.67 -5.33
C ALA A 58 -10.34 -2.97 -4.54
N VAL A 59 -9.37 -3.89 -4.49
CA VAL A 59 -9.45 -5.13 -3.71
C VAL A 59 -9.32 -4.84 -2.22
N ALA A 60 -8.34 -4.02 -1.82
CA ALA A 60 -8.12 -3.59 -0.43
C ALA A 60 -9.37 -2.99 0.19
N GLN A 61 -10.10 -2.14 -0.55
CA GLN A 61 -11.37 -1.59 -0.07
C GLN A 61 -12.42 -2.68 0.20
N LYS A 62 -12.50 -3.72 -0.65
CA LYS A 62 -13.43 -4.84 -0.45
C LYS A 62 -13.05 -5.72 0.74
N ASP A 63 -11.76 -5.84 1.02
CA ASP A 63 -11.21 -6.55 2.18
C ASP A 63 -11.29 -5.73 3.49
N GLY A 64 -11.81 -4.49 3.45
CA GLY A 64 -11.94 -3.61 4.62
C GLY A 64 -10.65 -2.88 5.01
N LEU A 65 -9.65 -2.86 4.12
CA LEU A 65 -8.37 -2.15 4.30
C LEU A 65 -8.47 -0.72 3.74
N GLU A 66 -9.40 0.05 4.29
CA GLU A 66 -9.80 1.36 3.74
C GLU A 66 -8.65 2.36 3.69
N ASP A 67 -7.85 2.47 4.75
CA ASP A 67 -6.73 3.41 4.83
C ASP A 67 -5.61 3.05 3.83
N PHE A 68 -5.35 1.76 3.63
CA PHE A 68 -4.40 1.28 2.62
C PHE A 68 -4.91 1.57 1.20
N ALA A 69 -6.20 1.31 0.94
CA ALA A 69 -6.82 1.63 -0.35
C ALA A 69 -6.75 3.13 -0.66
N LEU A 70 -6.94 3.99 0.34
CA LEU A 70 -6.81 5.44 0.19
C LEU A 70 -5.37 5.86 -0.15
N ALA A 71 -4.38 5.33 0.56
CA ALA A 71 -2.96 5.61 0.28
C ALA A 71 -2.55 5.22 -1.16
N LEU A 72 -2.99 4.05 -1.63
CA LEU A 72 -2.70 3.60 -3.01
C LEU A 72 -3.40 4.45 -4.09
N ARG A 73 -4.59 4.99 -3.80
CA ARG A 73 -5.28 5.91 -4.73
C ARG A 73 -4.54 7.23 -4.83
N PHE A 74 -4.13 7.79 -3.69
CA PHE A 74 -3.30 9.00 -3.65
C PHE A 74 -2.00 8.82 -4.46
N ALA A 75 -1.38 7.64 -4.37
CA ALA A 75 -0.16 7.32 -5.09
C ALA A 75 -0.30 7.25 -6.63
N ASN A 76 -1.53 7.21 -7.15
CA ASN A 76 -1.83 7.01 -8.56
C ASN A 76 -2.54 8.22 -9.21
N ASP A 77 -2.76 9.30 -8.46
CA ASP A 77 -3.28 10.60 -8.92
C ASP A 77 -2.12 11.54 -9.32
#